data_AF-A0AAE5XFQ9-F1
#
_entry.id   AF-A0AAE5XFQ9-F1
#
_cell.length_a   1.000
_cell.length_b   1.000
_cell.length_c   1.000
_cell.angle_alpha   90.00
_cell.angle_beta   90.00
_cell.angle_gamma   90.00
#
_symmetry.space_group_name_H-M   'P 1'
#
loop_
_entity.id
_entity.type
_entity.pdbx_description
1 polymer ?
#
loop_
_entity_poly.entity_id
_entity_poly.type
_entity_poly.pdbx_seq_one_letter_code
_entity_poly.pdbx_strand_id
1 'polypeptide(L)'
;MKMTAKLAEWRLGWKLYFFLYALIAVVFAVIITQALFAWHDYVDLAFFYINLAAIYGYAFNKRVGRPGFWKCLLWVYPVWSLLYQFVLPFGYDFPQLGMRAHANWTMIFPLGVTAVSSRCIYNYGFKSQGLWRR
;
A
#
# COMPACT_ATOMS: atom_id res chain seq x y z
N MET A 1 8.43 -21.09 -25.27
CA MET A 1 9.23 -19.89 -24.98
C MET A 1 8.45 -18.59 -24.75
N LYS A 2 7.23 -18.37 -25.28
CA LYS A 2 6.48 -17.11 -25.06
C LYS A 2 5.93 -16.93 -23.63
N MET A 3 5.60 -18.02 -22.93
CA MET A 3 4.98 -17.97 -21.60
C MET A 3 5.96 -17.51 -20.50
N THR A 4 7.25 -17.84 -20.64
CA THR A 4 8.30 -17.47 -19.67
C THR A 4 8.66 -15.98 -19.77
N ALA A 5 8.66 -15.40 -20.97
CA ALA A 5 8.90 -13.97 -21.16
C ALA A 5 7.80 -13.10 -20.52
N LYS A 6 6.53 -13.46 -20.73
CA LYS A 6 5.38 -12.74 -20.16
C LYS A 6 5.34 -12.79 -18.62
N LEU A 7 5.78 -13.91 -18.03
CA LEU A 7 5.94 -14.06 -16.58
C LEU A 7 7.10 -13.20 -16.04
N ALA A 8 8.18 -13.07 -16.79
CA ALA A 8 9.33 -12.25 -16.42
C ALA A 8 9.01 -10.75 -16.46
N GLU A 9 8.34 -10.29 -17.52
CA GLU A 9 7.85 -8.91 -17.65
C GLU A 9 6.88 -8.52 -16.54
N TRP A 10 5.93 -9.41 -16.21
CA TRP A 10 4.99 -9.17 -15.12
C TRP A 10 5.70 -9.03 -13.77
N ARG A 11 6.73 -9.85 -13.51
CA ARG A 11 7.53 -9.76 -12.28
C ARG A 11 8.38 -8.49 -12.24
N LEU A 12 8.88 -8.02 -13.38
CA LEU A 12 9.61 -6.76 -13.48
C LEU A 12 8.73 -5.57 -13.08
N GLY A 13 7.48 -5.55 -13.53
CA GLY A 13 6.50 -4.50 -13.16
C GLY A 13 6.30 -4.36 -11.65
N TRP A 14 6.20 -5.47 -10.91
CA TRP A 14 6.07 -5.44 -9.45
C TRP A 14 7.34 -4.98 -8.74
N LYS A 15 8.52 -5.31 -9.27
CA LYS A 15 9.79 -4.80 -8.73
C LYS A 15 9.92 -3.29 -8.95
N LEU A 16 9.55 -2.79 -10.13
CA LEU A 16 9.54 -1.36 -10.40
C LEU A 16 8.55 -0.62 -9.48
N TYR A 17 7.34 -1.18 -9.33
CA TYR A 17 6.36 -0.66 -8.39
C TYR A 17 6.87 -0.63 -6.95
N PHE A 18 7.54 -1.70 -6.50
CA PHE A 18 8.21 -1.72 -5.20
C PHE A 18 9.23 -0.59 -5.05
N PHE A 19 10.12 -0.37 -6.03
CA PHE A 19 11.13 0.69 -5.95
C PHE A 19 10.51 2.08 -5.87
N LEU A 20 9.47 2.35 -6.68
CA LEU A 20 8.75 3.62 -6.62
C LEU A 20 8.05 3.81 -5.26
N TYR A 21 7.39 2.78 -4.75
CA TYR A 21 6.73 2.81 -3.45
C TYR A 21 7.73 2.99 -2.30
N ALA A 22 8.91 2.36 -2.39
CA ALA A 22 9.99 2.50 -1.42
C ALA A 22 10.59 3.92 -1.43
N LEU A 23 10.73 4.55 -2.59
CA LEU A 23 11.13 5.95 -2.70
C LEU A 23 10.15 6.88 -1.98
N ILE A 24 8.85 6.66 -2.16
CA ILE A 24 7.81 7.39 -1.42
C ILE A 24 7.93 7.12 0.09
N ALA A 25 8.26 5.90 0.49
CA ALA A 25 8.49 5.53 1.89
C ALA A 25 9.62 6.33 2.56
N VAL A 26 10.70 6.60 1.81
CA VAL A 26 11.82 7.41 2.29
C VAL A 26 11.37 8.85 2.50
N VAL A 27 10.59 9.41 1.57
CA VAL A 27 10.04 10.77 1.71
C VAL A 27 9.16 10.85 2.97
N PHE A 28 8.27 9.88 3.19
CA PHE A 28 7.44 9.84 4.40
C PHE A 28 8.27 9.70 5.68
N ALA A 29 9.33 8.88 5.68
CA ALA A 29 10.21 8.74 6.84
C ALA A 29 10.86 10.08 7.24
N VAL A 30 11.28 10.89 6.25
CA VAL A 30 11.83 12.23 6.51
C VAL A 30 10.76 13.14 7.09
N ILE A 31 9.57 13.15 6.48
CA ILE A 31 8.44 13.99 6.88
C ILE A 31 8.02 13.73 8.34
N ILE A 32 7.99 12.45 8.78
CA ILE A 32 7.65 12.06 10.17
C ILE A 32 8.59 12.70 11.20
N THR A 33 9.87 12.90 10.87
CA THR A 33 10.84 13.45 11.82
C THR A 33 10.69 14.96 12.05
N GLN A 34 9.93 15.64 11.20
CA GLN A 34 9.83 17.11 11.19
C GLN A 34 8.45 17.63 11.63
N ALA A 35 7.45 16.76 11.76
CA ALA A 35 6.07 17.18 11.96
C ALA A 35 5.40 16.48 13.13
N LEU A 36 4.62 17.25 13.90
CA LEU A 36 3.67 16.73 14.87
C LEU A 36 2.39 16.38 14.12
N PHE A 37 2.25 15.10 13.80
CA PHE A 37 1.07 14.60 13.11
C PHE A 37 -0.02 14.17 14.08
N ALA A 38 -1.25 14.11 13.55
CA ALA A 38 -2.36 13.57 14.30
C ALA A 38 -2.30 12.03 14.31
N TRP A 39 -3.01 11.40 15.23
CA TRP A 39 -3.00 9.94 15.39
C TRP A 39 -3.38 9.19 14.11
N HIS A 40 -4.31 9.73 13.30
CA HIS A 40 -4.76 9.10 12.05
C HIS A 40 -3.69 9.11 10.96
N ASP A 41 -2.82 10.11 10.92
CA ASP A 41 -1.68 10.14 10.01
C ASP A 41 -0.70 9.00 10.33
N TYR A 42 -0.43 8.74 11.62
CA TYR A 42 0.43 7.63 12.04
C TYR A 42 -0.17 6.26 11.68
N VAL A 43 -1.50 6.12 11.77
CA VAL A 43 -2.18 4.88 11.34
C VAL A 43 -2.06 4.69 9.83
N ASP A 44 -2.26 5.75 9.04
CA ASP A 44 -2.08 5.68 7.58
C ASP A 44 -0.64 5.33 7.19
N LEU A 45 0.33 5.93 7.84
CA LEU A 45 1.75 5.60 7.68
C LEU A 45 2.05 4.14 8.04
N ALA A 46 1.46 3.61 9.12
CA ALA A 46 1.62 2.20 9.46
C ALA A 46 1.08 1.28 8.35
N PHE A 47 -0.10 1.59 7.79
CA PHE A 47 -0.63 0.86 6.64
C PHE A 47 0.26 1.00 5.40
N PHE A 48 0.86 2.17 5.17
CA PHE A 48 1.81 2.38 4.09
C PHE A 48 3.03 1.43 4.21
N TYR A 49 3.66 1.34 5.38
CA TYR A 49 4.80 0.42 5.58
C TYR A 49 4.40 -1.06 5.56
N ILE A 50 3.22 -1.41 6.06
CA ILE A 50 2.67 -2.77 5.94
C ILE A 50 2.46 -3.14 4.47
N ASN A 51 1.94 -2.22 3.66
CA ASN A 51 1.80 -2.43 2.21
C ASN A 51 3.15 -2.57 1.51
N LEU A 52 4.14 -1.75 1.88
CA LEU A 52 5.50 -1.88 1.36
C LEU A 52 6.06 -3.29 1.62
N ALA A 53 5.82 -3.84 2.81
CA ALA A 53 6.21 -5.21 3.16
C ALA A 53 5.48 -6.28 2.33
N ALA A 54 4.18 -6.08 2.04
CA ALA A 54 3.41 -6.96 1.15
C ALA A 54 3.96 -6.95 -0.28
N ILE A 55 4.21 -5.75 -0.81
CA ILE A 55 4.73 -5.53 -2.17
C ILE A 55 6.13 -6.14 -2.29
N TYR A 56 6.99 -5.94 -1.30
CA TYR A 56 8.30 -6.59 -1.23
C TYR A 56 8.19 -8.12 -1.27
N GLY A 57 7.37 -8.68 -0.37
CA GLY A 57 7.15 -10.12 -0.28
C GLY A 57 6.68 -10.71 -1.60
N TYR A 58 5.73 -10.04 -2.25
CA TYR A 58 5.20 -10.47 -3.54
C TYR A 58 6.21 -10.30 -4.69
N ALA A 59 6.86 -9.14 -4.83
CA ALA A 59 7.78 -8.84 -5.92
C ALA A 59 9.03 -9.74 -5.93
N PHE A 60 9.54 -10.09 -4.74
CA PHE A 60 10.76 -10.88 -4.58
C PHE A 60 10.52 -12.33 -4.14
N ASN A 61 9.26 -12.79 -4.14
CA ASN A 61 8.87 -14.12 -3.67
C ASN A 61 9.36 -14.44 -2.24
N LYS A 62 9.34 -13.44 -1.35
CA LYS A 62 9.74 -13.61 0.05
C LYS A 62 8.51 -13.80 0.94
N ARG A 63 8.66 -14.61 1.99
CA ARG A 63 7.64 -14.74 3.04
C ARG A 63 7.83 -13.65 4.07
N VAL A 64 6.76 -12.92 4.31
CA VAL A 64 6.66 -11.85 5.30
C VAL A 64 5.32 -12.05 6.00
N GLY A 65 5.33 -12.27 7.31
CA GLY A 65 4.13 -12.56 8.08
C GLY A 65 3.46 -13.89 7.72
N ARG A 66 2.13 -13.96 7.93
CA ARG A 66 1.32 -15.18 7.75
C ARG A 66 0.18 -14.92 6.75
N PRO A 67 -0.29 -15.94 6.01
CA PRO A 67 -1.41 -15.76 5.06
C PRO A 67 -2.65 -15.13 5.69
N GLY A 68 -3.04 -15.56 6.89
CA GLY A 68 -4.22 -15.03 7.59
C GLY A 68 -4.14 -13.52 7.88
N PHE A 69 -2.94 -13.01 8.18
CA PHE A 69 -2.72 -11.57 8.39
C PHE A 69 -3.02 -10.78 7.12
N TRP A 70 -2.52 -11.22 5.97
CA TRP A 70 -2.77 -10.56 4.68
C TRP A 70 -4.23 -10.65 4.23
N LYS A 71 -4.90 -11.76 4.54
CA LYS A 71 -6.35 -11.89 4.28
C LYS A 71 -7.17 -10.91 5.11
N CYS A 72 -6.80 -10.69 6.37
CA CYS A 72 -7.42 -9.68 7.22
C CYS A 72 -7.17 -8.26 6.68
N LEU A 73 -5.91 -7.96 6.35
CA LEU A 73 -5.50 -6.67 5.79
C LEU A 73 -6.22 -6.30 4.49
N LEU A 74 -6.58 -7.28 3.66
CA LEU A 74 -7.35 -7.04 2.45
C LEU A 74 -8.70 -6.35 2.71
N TRP A 75 -9.31 -6.59 3.88
CA TRP A 75 -10.56 -5.94 4.27
C TRP A 75 -10.31 -4.62 4.99
N VAL A 76 -9.32 -4.59 5.88
CA VAL A 76 -9.06 -3.42 6.73
C VAL A 76 -8.45 -2.28 5.92
N TYR A 77 -7.49 -2.56 5.03
CA TYR A 77 -6.74 -1.52 4.33
C TYR A 77 -7.58 -0.66 3.37
N PRO A 78 -8.43 -1.22 2.46
CA PRO A 78 -9.24 -0.39 1.58
C PRO A 78 -10.23 0.47 2.35
N VAL A 79 -10.82 -0.07 3.42
CA VAL A 79 -11.75 0.66 4.29
C VAL A 79 -11.02 1.81 4.97
N TRP A 80 -9.86 1.55 5.59
CA TRP A 80 -9.04 2.60 6.19
C TRP A 80 -8.63 3.66 5.17
N SER A 81 -8.16 3.26 3.98
CA SER A 81 -7.76 4.19 2.94
C SER A 81 -8.91 5.09 2.51
N LEU A 82 -10.12 4.57 2.31
CA LEU A 82 -11.29 5.40 1.99
C LEU A 82 -11.66 6.34 3.14
N LEU A 83 -11.61 5.84 4.37
CA LEU A 83 -11.88 6.66 5.55
C LEU A 83 -10.88 7.81 5.66
N TYR A 84 -9.59 7.50 5.61
CA TYR A 84 -8.51 8.46 5.72
C TYR A 84 -8.56 9.48 4.57
N GLN A 85 -8.70 9.03 3.33
CA GLN A 85 -8.59 9.89 2.15
C GLN A 85 -9.82 10.78 1.91
N PHE A 86 -11.02 10.31 2.30
CA PHE A 86 -12.28 10.99 1.96
C PHE A 86 -13.13 11.33 3.18
N VAL A 87 -13.39 10.35 4.05
CA VAL A 87 -14.37 10.55 5.14
C VAL A 87 -13.85 11.51 6.20
N LEU A 88 -12.61 11.32 6.67
CA LEU A 88 -11.99 12.21 7.66
C LEU A 88 -11.88 13.66 7.16
N PRO A 89 -11.25 13.95 6.00
CA PRO A 89 -11.08 15.33 5.54
C PRO A 89 -12.39 16.01 5.10
N PHE A 90 -13.27 15.35 4.35
CA PHE A 90 -14.45 16.02 3.80
C PHE A 90 -15.71 15.84 4.65
N GLY A 91 -15.77 14.79 5.47
CA GLY A 91 -16.88 14.56 6.38
C GLY A 91 -16.69 15.24 7.74
N TYR A 92 -15.45 15.38 8.21
CA TYR A 92 -15.14 15.84 9.56
C TYR A 92 -14.10 16.99 9.63
N ASP A 93 -13.64 17.52 8.49
CA ASP A 93 -12.61 18.58 8.39
C ASP A 93 -11.30 18.23 9.13
N PHE A 94 -10.95 16.94 9.19
CA PHE A 94 -9.69 16.52 9.78
C PHE A 94 -8.53 16.77 8.81
N PRO A 95 -7.49 17.52 9.22
CA PRO A 95 -6.33 17.76 8.37
C PRO A 95 -5.57 16.46 8.15
N GLN A 96 -5.05 16.28 6.94
CA GLN A 96 -4.18 15.16 6.57
C GLN A 96 -2.75 15.65 6.51
N LEU A 97 -1.83 15.02 7.24
CA LEU A 97 -0.43 15.42 7.30
C LEU A 97 -0.26 16.92 7.66
N GLY A 98 -1.12 17.45 8.52
CA GLY A 98 -1.13 18.86 8.92
C GLY A 98 -1.67 19.84 7.87
N MET A 99 -2.14 19.36 6.71
CA MET A 99 -2.72 20.18 5.65
C MET A 99 -4.23 19.96 5.53
N ARG A 100 -4.98 21.03 5.29
CA ARG A 100 -6.40 20.91 4.92
C ARG A 100 -6.53 20.32 3.53
N ALA A 101 -7.42 19.34 3.40
CA ALA A 101 -7.68 18.72 2.12
C ALA A 101 -8.56 19.62 1.25
N HIS A 102 -8.27 19.64 -0.04
CA HIS A 102 -9.10 20.29 -1.05
C HIS A 102 -9.48 19.28 -2.11
N ALA A 103 -10.74 19.25 -2.50
CA ALA A 103 -11.22 18.38 -3.55
C ALA A 103 -10.60 18.81 -4.89
N ASN A 104 -9.80 17.94 -5.49
CA ASN A 104 -9.17 18.18 -6.78
C ASN A 104 -8.95 16.85 -7.52
N TRP A 105 -8.49 16.93 -8.77
CA TRP A 105 -8.29 15.76 -9.62
C TRP A 105 -7.17 14.82 -9.12
N THR A 106 -6.25 15.29 -8.27
CA THR A 106 -5.13 14.48 -7.77
C THR A 106 -5.59 13.41 -6.77
N MET A 107 -6.82 13.52 -6.26
CA MET A 107 -7.46 12.52 -5.40
C MET A 107 -7.70 11.15 -6.06
N ILE A 108 -7.61 11.08 -7.39
CA ILE A 108 -7.65 9.80 -8.12
C ILE A 108 -6.37 8.99 -7.87
N PHE A 109 -5.24 9.65 -7.62
CA PHE A 109 -3.95 8.99 -7.45
C PHE A 109 -3.94 8.03 -6.24
N PRO A 110 -4.34 8.45 -5.03
CA PRO A 110 -4.42 7.55 -3.90
C PRO A 110 -5.39 6.38 -4.11
N LEU A 111 -6.52 6.58 -4.79
CA LEU A 111 -7.43 5.48 -5.15
C LEU A 111 -6.76 4.44 -6.04
N GLY A 112 -5.98 4.88 -7.03
CA GLY A 112 -5.18 4.01 -7.88
C GLY A 112 -4.14 3.22 -7.08
N VAL A 113 -3.43 3.88 -6.17
CA VAL A 113 -2.45 3.24 -5.27
C VAL A 113 -3.13 2.20 -4.39
N THR A 114 -4.28 2.52 -3.81
CA THR A 114 -5.06 1.61 -2.96
C THR A 114 -5.55 0.41 -3.74
N ALA A 115 -6.05 0.58 -4.97
CA ALA A 115 -6.49 -0.52 -5.82
C ALA A 115 -5.32 -1.47 -6.17
N VAL A 116 -4.17 -0.93 -6.58
CA VAL A 116 -2.98 -1.73 -6.92
C VAL A 116 -2.41 -2.45 -5.70
N SER A 117 -2.34 -1.75 -4.55
CA SER A 117 -1.86 -2.33 -3.28
C SER A 117 -2.79 -3.43 -2.78
N SER A 118 -4.11 -3.22 -2.85
CA SER A 118 -5.11 -4.23 -2.49
C SER A 118 -5.02 -5.46 -3.39
N ARG A 119 -4.77 -5.26 -4.70
CA ARG A 119 -4.52 -6.36 -5.62
C ARG A 119 -3.25 -7.13 -5.25
N CYS A 120 -2.21 -6.42 -4.81
CA CYS A 120 -0.98 -7.04 -4.31
C CYS A 120 -1.23 -7.89 -3.06
N ILE A 121 -1.88 -7.32 -2.04
CA ILE A 121 -2.26 -8.02 -0.79
C ILE A 121 -3.09 -9.26 -1.11
N TYR A 122 -4.10 -9.14 -1.98
CA TYR A 122 -4.93 -10.27 -2.41
C TYR A 122 -4.08 -11.38 -3.04
N ASN A 123 -3.20 -11.04 -3.98
CA ASN A 123 -2.34 -12.03 -4.63
C ASN A 123 -1.38 -12.67 -3.64
N TYR A 124 -0.87 -11.90 -2.69
CA TYR A 124 0.04 -12.36 -1.65
C TYR A 124 -0.63 -13.25 -0.60
N GLY A 125 -1.89 -12.97 -0.24
CA GLY A 125 -2.64 -13.74 0.76
C GLY A 125 -3.35 -14.99 0.22
N PHE A 126 -3.75 -14.99 -1.06
CA PHE A 126 -4.58 -16.06 -1.65
C PHE A 126 -3.95 -16.79 -2.85
N LYS A 127 -3.39 -16.06 -3.82
CA LYS A 127 -2.94 -16.66 -5.09
C LYS A 127 -1.51 -17.19 -5.09
N SER A 128 -0.68 -16.74 -4.16
CA SER A 128 0.71 -17.16 -4.03
C SER A 128 0.87 -18.44 -3.20
N GLN A 129 -0.04 -19.42 -3.29
CA GLN A 129 0.08 -20.65 -2.48
C GLN A 129 1.44 -21.34 -2.65
N GLY A 130 2.08 -21.24 -3.83
CA GLY A 130 3.45 -21.72 -4.03
C GLY A 130 4.51 -21.00 -3.17
N LEU A 131 4.30 -19.72 -2.82
CA LEU A 131 5.12 -19.02 -1.83
C LEU A 131 4.94 -19.61 -0.45
N TRP A 132 3.72 -20.01 -0.05
CA TRP A 132 3.40 -20.48 1.30
C TRP A 132 3.51 -22.00 1.51
N ARG A 133 3.63 -22.80 0.44
CA ARG A 133 3.73 -24.27 0.48
C ARG A 133 5.15 -24.84 0.66
N ARG A 134 6.20 -24.02 0.50
CA ARG A 134 7.60 -24.39 0.76
C ARG A 134 7.99 -24.46 2.24
#